data_AF-A0A0B7JDK2-F1
#
_entry.id   AF-A0A0B7JDK2-F1
#
_cell.length_a   1.000
_cell.length_b   1.000
_cell.length_c   1.000
_cell.angle_alpha   90.00
_cell.angle_beta   90.00
_cell.angle_gamma   90.00
#
_symmetry.space_group_name_H-M   'P 1'
#
loop_
_entity.id
_entity.type
_entity.pdbx_description
1 polymer ?
#
loop_
_entity_poly.entity_id
_entity_poly.type
_entity_poly.pdbx_seq_one_letter_code
_entity_poly.pdbx_strand_id
1 'polypeptide(L)'
;MKLTLVTIALTATLLSSTVLAATPIQLSLPTVNLPADNVSGVRLNVLYGQTSQVTGINFSLLGLSTIDNFTGLNLGLAFGINHTISSMTGLEIGLANWNNNRAKGADFGLVNYTGGNFTGAQFGSFNYAASLNGLQFGLINATDHINEGVQIGLINYDKSGTFVSKNLSIFPIINARF
;
A
#
# COMPACT_ATOMS: atom_id res chain seq x y z
N MET A 1 28.67 -27.50 43.99
CA MET A 1 27.63 -27.70 42.94
C MET A 1 26.30 -27.75 43.68
N LYS A 2 25.26 -26.95 43.45
CA LYS A 2 24.75 -26.30 42.24
C LYS A 2 24.05 -24.99 42.65
N LEU A 3 24.68 -23.85 42.34
CA LEU A 3 24.10 -22.51 42.41
C LEU A 3 23.71 -22.13 40.98
N THR A 4 22.60 -22.69 40.49
CA THR A 4 22.14 -22.51 39.10
C THR A 4 20.62 -22.58 39.01
N LEU A 5 19.92 -21.81 39.85
CA LEU A 5 18.47 -21.61 39.68
C LEU A 5 18.02 -20.14 39.72
N VAL A 6 18.81 -19.24 40.30
CA VAL A 6 18.44 -17.82 40.44
C VAL A 6 18.73 -17.01 39.16
N THR A 7 19.65 -17.47 38.30
CA THR A 7 20.08 -16.73 37.11
C THR A 7 19.09 -16.80 35.93
N ILE A 8 18.15 -17.75 35.93
CA ILE A 8 17.19 -17.93 34.82
C ILE A 8 15.96 -17.02 34.97
N ALA A 9 15.60 -16.62 36.20
CA ALA A 9 14.49 -15.70 36.43
C ALA A 9 14.83 -14.24 36.10
N LEU A 10 16.11 -13.86 36.19
CA LEU A 10 16.57 -12.48 35.93
C LEU A 10 16.78 -12.19 34.42
N THR A 11 16.91 -13.23 33.59
CA THR A 11 17.03 -13.09 32.12
C THR A 11 15.68 -13.12 31.40
N ALA A 12 14.65 -13.74 32.00
CA ALA A 12 13.29 -13.72 31.45
C ALA A 12 12.55 -12.38 31.65
N THR A 13 12.99 -11.56 32.61
CA THR A 13 12.37 -10.26 32.94
C THR A 13 12.92 -9.10 32.11
N LEU A 14 13.93 -9.33 31.27
CA LEU A 14 14.47 -8.34 30.30
C LEU A 14 13.88 -8.51 28.89
N LEU A 15 12.96 -9.45 28.69
CA LEU A 15 12.28 -9.69 27.41
C LEU A 15 10.79 -9.31 27.41
N SER A 16 10.31 -8.60 28.43
CA SER A 16 9.09 -7.80 28.28
C SER A 16 9.41 -6.57 27.44
N SER A 17 9.71 -6.79 26.16
CA SER A 17 9.49 -5.75 25.17
C SER A 17 8.05 -5.31 25.36
N THR A 18 7.87 -4.02 25.62
CA THR A 18 6.59 -3.37 25.65
C THR A 18 5.86 -3.74 24.36
N VAL A 19 4.98 -4.73 24.42
CA VAL A 19 3.91 -4.89 23.44
C VAL A 19 3.08 -3.64 23.62
N LEU A 20 3.41 -2.61 22.84
CA LEU A 20 2.51 -1.48 22.59
C LEU A 20 1.18 -2.14 22.25
N ALA A 21 0.14 -1.82 23.01
CA ALA A 21 -1.15 -2.48 22.97
C ALA A 21 -1.83 -2.20 21.62
N ALA A 22 -1.39 -2.89 20.57
CA ALA A 22 -1.95 -2.73 19.24
C ALA A 22 -3.42 -3.13 19.30
N THR A 23 -4.26 -2.20 18.89
CA THR A 23 -5.70 -2.34 18.99
C THR A 23 -6.16 -3.41 18.01
N PRO A 24 -6.90 -4.45 18.45
CA PRO A 24 -7.38 -5.49 17.54
C PRO A 24 -8.52 -5.01 16.64
N ILE A 25 -9.35 -4.08 17.10
CA ILE A 25 -10.47 -3.52 16.32
C ILE A 25 -10.52 -1.99 16.51
N GLN A 26 -10.48 -1.25 15.41
CA GLN A 26 -10.64 0.21 15.42
C GLN A 26 -11.80 0.65 14.53
N LEU A 27 -12.61 1.58 15.03
CA LEU A 27 -13.57 2.35 14.25
C LEU A 27 -13.02 3.77 14.04
N SER A 28 -12.84 4.16 12.79
CA SER A 28 -12.48 5.51 12.38
C SER A 28 -13.70 6.23 11.82
N LEU A 29 -14.04 7.35 12.44
CA LEU A 29 -15.07 8.29 12.02
C LEU A 29 -14.40 9.61 11.62
N PRO A 30 -15.12 10.53 10.96
CA PRO A 30 -14.60 11.88 10.75
C PRO A 30 -14.10 12.44 12.08
N THR A 31 -12.83 12.86 12.11
CA THR A 31 -12.18 13.53 13.25
C THR A 31 -11.81 12.63 14.44
N VAL A 32 -12.29 11.37 14.54
CA VAL A 32 -12.00 10.53 15.71
C VAL A 32 -11.76 9.06 15.36
N ASN A 33 -10.75 8.48 16.00
CA ASN A 33 -10.50 7.03 15.98
C ASN A 33 -10.80 6.44 17.35
N LEU A 34 -11.48 5.29 17.36
CA LEU A 34 -11.92 4.60 18.56
C LEU A 34 -11.46 3.15 18.54
N PRO A 35 -10.50 2.75 19.39
CA PRO A 35 -9.57 3.62 20.13
C PRO A 35 -8.54 4.30 19.21
N ALA A 36 -7.92 5.38 19.69
CA ALA A 36 -6.93 6.18 18.95
C ALA A 36 -5.52 5.60 19.09
N ASP A 37 -5.30 4.40 18.57
CA ASP A 37 -3.99 3.72 18.56
C ASP A 37 -3.73 3.06 17.20
N ASN A 38 -2.56 2.44 17.06
CA ASN A 38 -2.21 1.57 15.95
C ASN A 38 -3.06 0.29 15.98
N VAL A 39 -3.32 -0.25 14.80
CA VAL A 39 -4.21 -1.40 14.64
C VAL A 39 -3.41 -2.64 14.26
N SER A 40 -3.65 -3.73 14.97
CA SER A 40 -3.17 -5.07 14.62
C SER A 40 -4.37 -6.03 14.60
N GLY A 41 -5.14 -5.97 13.51
CA GLY A 41 -6.40 -6.68 13.38
C GLY A 41 -7.28 -6.05 12.32
N VAL A 42 -8.45 -5.54 12.71
CA VAL A 42 -9.45 -5.00 11.78
C VAL A 42 -9.70 -3.53 12.03
N ARG A 43 -9.70 -2.72 10.97
CA ARG A 43 -10.12 -1.32 11.02
C ARG A 43 -11.33 -1.11 10.13
N LEU A 44 -12.33 -0.41 10.64
CA LEU A 44 -13.46 0.10 9.86
C LEU A 44 -13.36 1.62 9.83
N ASN A 45 -13.23 2.19 8.65
CA ASN A 45 -13.25 3.61 8.38
C ASN A 45 -14.58 3.99 7.74
N VAL A 46 -15.22 5.03 8.27
CA VAL A 46 -16.47 5.58 7.75
C VAL A 46 -16.21 7.03 7.40
N LEU A 47 -16.34 7.38 6.11
CA LEU A 47 -16.11 8.71 5.52
C LEU A 47 -14.65 9.20 5.54
N TYR A 48 -14.05 9.38 6.71
CA TYR A 48 -12.67 9.85 6.81
C TYR A 48 -12.01 9.36 8.10
N GLY A 49 -10.73 9.05 8.03
CA GLY A 49 -9.94 8.80 9.23
C GLY A 49 -8.50 8.46 8.92
N GLN A 50 -7.61 8.85 9.85
CA GLN A 50 -6.17 8.73 9.69
C GLN A 50 -5.58 7.87 10.81
N THR A 51 -4.77 6.87 10.48
CA THR A 51 -4.10 6.00 11.47
C THR A 51 -2.65 5.76 11.08
N SER A 52 -1.71 5.82 12.02
CA SER A 52 -0.29 5.71 11.68
C SER A 52 0.13 4.31 11.22
N GLN A 53 -0.25 3.27 11.95
CA GLN A 53 0.06 1.89 11.56
C GLN A 53 -1.19 1.02 11.59
N VAL A 54 -1.42 0.30 10.50
CA VAL A 54 -2.45 -0.75 10.42
C VAL A 54 -1.83 -2.01 9.85
N THR A 55 -1.91 -3.10 10.62
CA THR A 55 -1.53 -4.45 10.20
C THR A 55 -2.76 -5.34 10.28
N GLY A 56 -3.25 -5.82 9.13
CA GLY A 56 -4.44 -6.67 9.04
C GLY A 56 -5.40 -6.21 7.94
N ILE A 57 -6.68 -6.05 8.27
CA ILE A 57 -7.73 -5.74 7.29
C ILE A 57 -8.30 -4.36 7.58
N ASN A 58 -8.26 -3.45 6.60
CA ASN A 58 -8.93 -2.16 6.66
C ASN A 58 -10.13 -2.14 5.71
N PHE A 59 -11.28 -1.69 6.19
CA PHE A 59 -12.47 -1.42 5.39
C PHE A 59 -12.69 0.09 5.36
N SER A 60 -12.69 0.70 4.18
CA SER A 60 -13.04 2.12 4.01
C SER A 60 -14.40 2.23 3.35
N LEU A 61 -15.41 2.70 4.09
CA LEU A 61 -16.78 2.88 3.63
C LEU A 61 -17.03 4.35 3.30
N LEU A 62 -17.34 4.66 2.04
CA LEU A 62 -17.81 5.97 1.60
C LEU A 62 -16.84 7.13 1.90
N GLY A 63 -15.53 6.92 1.78
CA GLY A 63 -14.59 8.05 1.75
C GLY A 63 -13.11 7.71 1.87
N LEU A 64 -12.32 8.61 2.45
CA LEU A 64 -10.86 8.62 2.40
C LEU A 64 -10.25 8.01 3.66
N SER A 65 -9.61 6.86 3.50
CA SER A 65 -8.85 6.20 4.56
C SER A 65 -7.36 6.50 4.40
N THR A 66 -6.82 7.33 5.28
CA THR A 66 -5.38 7.66 5.30
C THR A 66 -4.64 6.78 6.30
N ILE A 67 -3.57 6.11 5.87
CA ILE A 67 -2.73 5.26 6.72
C ILE A 67 -1.25 5.60 6.47
N ASP A 68 -0.41 5.77 7.49
CA ASP A 68 1.00 6.05 7.21
C ASP A 68 1.72 4.78 6.73
N ASN A 69 1.58 3.69 7.49
CA ASN A 69 2.14 2.38 7.16
C ASN A 69 1.05 1.32 7.21
N PHE A 70 0.85 0.64 6.08
CA PHE A 70 -0.18 -0.37 5.92
C PHE A 70 0.45 -1.73 5.60
N THR A 71 -0.03 -2.79 6.25
CA THR A 71 0.32 -4.17 5.90
C THR A 71 -0.92 -5.07 5.96
N GLY A 72 -1.38 -5.57 4.81
CA GLY A 72 -2.48 -6.54 4.74
C GLY A 72 -3.48 -6.27 3.61
N LEU A 73 -4.78 -6.23 3.92
CA LEU A 73 -5.87 -6.05 2.94
C LEU A 73 -6.62 -4.74 3.15
N ASN A 74 -6.56 -3.81 2.20
CA ASN A 74 -7.22 -2.52 2.24
C ASN A 74 -8.43 -2.50 1.28
N LEU A 75 -9.64 -2.43 1.81
CA LEU A 75 -10.89 -2.62 1.07
C LEU A 75 -11.74 -1.35 1.11
N GLY A 76 -11.63 -0.52 0.07
CA GLY A 76 -12.46 0.63 -0.22
C GLY A 76 -13.84 0.22 -0.76
N LEU A 77 -14.81 0.07 0.13
CA LEU A 77 -16.20 -0.25 -0.18
C LEU A 77 -16.99 1.01 -0.51
N ALA A 78 -18.00 0.89 -1.39
CA ALA A 78 -18.93 1.95 -1.76
C ALA A 78 -18.24 3.32 -1.95
N PHE A 79 -17.33 3.42 -2.92
CA PHE A 79 -16.53 4.62 -3.24
C PHE A 79 -15.35 4.94 -2.30
N GLY A 80 -14.91 4.00 -1.45
CA GLY A 80 -13.73 4.18 -0.62
C GLY A 80 -12.44 4.44 -1.43
N ILE A 81 -11.68 5.46 -1.01
CA ILE A 81 -10.34 5.78 -1.49
C ILE A 81 -9.34 5.34 -0.42
N ASN A 82 -8.35 4.57 -0.85
CA ASN A 82 -7.26 4.12 0.00
C ASN A 82 -6.08 5.08 -0.18
N HIS A 83 -5.56 5.64 0.91
CA HIS A 83 -4.43 6.56 0.86
C HIS A 83 -3.35 6.12 1.85
N THR A 84 -2.20 5.68 1.34
CA THR A 84 -1.04 5.31 2.16
C THR A 84 0.12 6.28 1.97
N ILE A 85 0.65 6.82 3.07
CA ILE A 85 1.66 7.90 2.99
C ILE A 85 3.09 7.33 2.87
N SER A 86 3.50 6.45 3.77
CA SER A 86 4.90 6.00 3.85
C SER A 86 5.12 4.67 3.14
N SER A 87 4.42 3.61 3.56
CA SER A 87 4.59 2.29 2.96
C SER A 87 3.31 1.48 2.95
N MET A 88 2.94 0.98 1.77
CA MET A 88 1.89 0.00 1.59
C MET A 88 2.52 -1.36 1.29
N THR A 89 2.11 -2.40 2.01
CA THR A 89 2.40 -3.79 1.67
C THR A 89 1.13 -4.64 1.70
N GLY A 90 0.78 -5.28 0.59
CA GLY A 90 -0.37 -6.18 0.54
C GLY A 90 -1.28 -5.89 -0.65
N LEU A 91 -2.59 -5.91 -0.42
CA LEU A 91 -3.58 -5.75 -1.48
C LEU A 91 -4.49 -4.58 -1.16
N GLU A 92 -4.67 -3.67 -2.11
CA GLU A 92 -5.62 -2.57 -2.05
C GLU A 92 -6.69 -2.72 -3.13
N ILE A 93 -7.96 -2.71 -2.75
CA ILE A 93 -9.11 -2.61 -3.66
C ILE A 93 -9.86 -1.35 -3.30
N GLY A 94 -10.17 -0.48 -4.26
CA GLY A 94 -10.92 0.74 -4.00
C GLY A 94 -11.32 1.47 -5.26
N LEU A 95 -12.02 2.60 -5.12
CA LEU A 95 -12.27 3.50 -6.26
C LEU A 95 -10.94 4.05 -6.77
N ALA A 96 -10.10 4.48 -5.83
CA ALA A 96 -8.73 4.89 -6.08
C ALA A 96 -7.80 4.40 -4.97
N ASN A 97 -6.58 4.02 -5.34
CA ASN A 97 -5.51 3.67 -4.43
C ASN A 97 -4.37 4.68 -4.63
N TRP A 98 -4.04 5.44 -3.58
CA TRP A 98 -3.04 6.49 -3.59
C TRP A 98 -1.94 6.14 -2.60
N ASN A 99 -0.75 5.83 -3.11
CA ASN A 99 0.44 5.58 -2.33
C ASN A 99 1.46 6.71 -2.56
N ASN A 100 1.82 7.50 -1.54
CA ASN A 100 2.73 8.64 -1.77
C ASN A 100 4.17 8.20 -2.06
N ASN A 101 4.67 7.20 -1.33
CA ASN A 101 6.09 6.83 -1.35
C ASN A 101 6.34 5.44 -1.92
N ARG A 102 6.00 4.38 -1.19
CA ARG A 102 6.27 2.99 -1.60
C ARG A 102 5.02 2.13 -1.48
N ALA A 103 4.80 1.30 -2.49
CA ALA A 103 3.78 0.26 -2.45
C ALA A 103 4.34 -1.08 -2.96
N LYS A 104 4.00 -2.15 -2.25
CA LYS A 104 4.39 -3.52 -2.60
C LYS A 104 3.18 -4.45 -2.53
N GLY A 105 2.78 -4.99 -3.67
CA GLY A 105 1.71 -5.99 -3.75
C GLY A 105 0.76 -5.72 -4.91
N ALA A 106 -0.54 -5.67 -4.67
CA ALA A 106 -1.53 -5.53 -5.74
C ALA A 106 -2.55 -4.42 -5.49
N ASP A 107 -2.70 -3.52 -6.46
CA ASP A 107 -3.67 -2.42 -6.42
C ASP A 107 -4.75 -2.68 -7.46
N PHE A 108 -6.02 -2.65 -7.04
CA PHE A 108 -7.19 -2.76 -7.92
C PHE A 108 -8.07 -1.53 -7.71
N GLY A 109 -8.30 -0.76 -8.77
CA GLY A 109 -9.16 0.42 -8.71
C GLY A 109 -9.33 1.11 -10.04
N LEU A 110 -10.15 2.16 -10.11
CA LEU A 110 -10.23 2.96 -11.34
C LEU A 110 -8.94 3.75 -11.56
N VAL A 111 -8.36 4.24 -10.47
CA VAL A 111 -7.13 5.03 -10.45
C VAL A 111 -6.17 4.43 -9.42
N ASN A 112 -5.00 3.98 -9.86
CA ASN A 112 -3.92 3.58 -8.97
C ASN A 112 -2.75 4.55 -9.15
N TYR A 113 -2.28 5.15 -8.06
CA TYR A 113 -1.18 6.10 -8.09
C TYR A 113 -0.14 5.75 -7.03
N THR A 114 1.12 5.62 -7.44
CA THR A 114 2.26 5.49 -6.55
C THR A 114 3.30 6.57 -6.86
N GLY A 115 3.48 7.53 -5.95
CA GLY A 115 4.39 8.67 -6.14
C GLY A 115 5.88 8.30 -6.08
N GLY A 116 6.23 7.09 -5.66
CA GLY A 116 7.60 6.58 -5.66
C GLY A 116 7.70 5.17 -6.25
N ASN A 117 8.21 4.23 -5.46
CA ASN A 117 8.50 2.88 -5.95
C ASN A 117 7.29 1.96 -5.79
N PHE A 118 6.80 1.43 -6.91
CA PHE A 118 5.80 0.36 -6.93
C PHE A 118 6.47 -0.99 -7.24
N THR A 119 6.10 -2.02 -6.49
CA THR A 119 6.53 -3.41 -6.73
C THR A 119 5.35 -4.36 -6.70
N GLY A 120 4.99 -4.98 -7.82
CA GLY A 120 3.88 -5.93 -7.90
C GLY A 120 2.95 -5.67 -9.08
N ALA A 121 1.63 -5.58 -8.89
CA ALA A 121 0.69 -5.42 -9.99
C ALA A 121 -0.38 -4.34 -9.75
N GLN A 122 -0.53 -3.37 -10.65
CA GLN A 122 -1.63 -2.39 -10.65
C GLN A 122 -2.64 -2.74 -11.74
N PHE A 123 -3.92 -2.82 -11.38
CA PHE A 123 -5.04 -3.08 -12.27
C PHE A 123 -6.05 -1.93 -12.18
N GLY A 124 -6.27 -1.23 -13.28
CA GLY A 124 -7.19 -0.10 -13.27
C GLY A 124 -7.41 0.58 -14.61
N SER A 125 -8.28 1.59 -14.65
CA SER A 125 -8.43 2.40 -15.86
C SER A 125 -7.19 3.27 -16.08
N PHE A 126 -6.66 3.84 -15.00
CA PHE A 126 -5.42 4.61 -14.98
C PHE A 126 -4.47 4.06 -13.91
N ASN A 127 -3.23 3.78 -14.30
CA ASN A 127 -2.16 3.36 -13.39
C ASN A 127 -0.97 4.31 -13.51
N TYR A 128 -0.42 4.75 -12.38
CA TYR A 128 0.81 5.51 -12.30
C TYR A 128 1.73 4.98 -11.21
N ALA A 129 3.02 4.90 -11.50
CA ALA A 129 4.08 4.70 -10.54
C ALA A 129 5.28 5.57 -10.93
N ALA A 130 6.00 6.22 -10.01
CA ALA A 130 7.23 6.93 -10.42
C ALA A 130 8.31 5.91 -10.87
N SER A 131 8.47 4.82 -10.14
CA SER A 131 9.32 3.70 -10.53
C SER A 131 8.56 2.39 -10.45
N LEU A 132 8.50 1.67 -11.58
CA LEU A 132 7.76 0.42 -11.72
C LEU A 132 8.68 -0.80 -11.65
N ASN A 133 8.35 -1.73 -10.75
CA ASN A 133 8.93 -3.07 -10.66
C ASN A 133 7.78 -4.10 -10.70
N GLY A 134 7.26 -4.42 -11.89
CA GLY A 134 6.16 -5.36 -12.06
C GLY A 134 5.17 -5.00 -13.17
N LEU A 135 3.88 -5.23 -12.95
CA LEU A 135 2.83 -5.12 -13.96
C LEU A 135 1.96 -3.87 -13.76
N GLN A 136 1.67 -3.15 -14.83
CA GLN A 136 0.52 -2.24 -14.91
C GLN A 136 -0.42 -2.72 -16.01
N PHE A 137 -1.68 -2.96 -15.67
CA PHE A 137 -2.72 -3.35 -16.61
C PHE A 137 -3.87 -2.36 -16.55
N GLY A 138 -4.16 -1.71 -17.68
CA GLY A 138 -5.17 -0.67 -17.71
C GLY A 138 -5.41 -0.02 -19.06
N LEU A 139 -6.29 0.98 -19.12
CA LEU A 139 -6.47 1.75 -20.36
C LEU A 139 -5.27 2.67 -20.58
N ILE A 140 -4.81 3.31 -19.50
CA ILE A 140 -3.66 4.20 -19.49
C ILE A 140 -2.72 3.75 -18.37
N ASN A 141 -1.48 3.45 -18.74
CA ASN A 141 -0.40 3.15 -17.81
C ASN A 141 0.69 4.20 -17.97
N ALA A 142 1.27 4.64 -16.86
CA ALA A 142 2.29 5.68 -16.86
C ALA A 142 3.35 5.42 -15.79
N THR A 143 4.59 5.73 -16.12
CA THR A 143 5.70 5.74 -15.17
C THR A 143 6.76 6.77 -15.52
N ASP A 144 7.53 7.22 -14.54
CA ASP A 144 8.77 7.94 -14.83
C ASP A 144 9.86 6.98 -15.33
N HIS A 145 9.89 5.74 -14.81
CA HIS A 145 10.83 4.71 -15.23
C HIS A 145 10.31 3.29 -14.94
N ILE A 146 10.38 2.38 -15.91
CA ILE A 146 10.28 0.94 -15.64
C ILE A 146 11.67 0.43 -15.26
N ASN A 147 11.84 -0.09 -14.04
CA ASN A 147 13.08 -0.78 -13.65
C ASN A 147 13.08 -2.19 -14.25
N GLU A 148 12.02 -2.94 -13.96
CA GLU A 148 11.80 -4.31 -14.42
C GLU A 148 10.29 -4.56 -14.42
N GLY A 149 9.67 -4.83 -15.56
CA GLY A 149 8.22 -4.94 -15.62
C GLY A 149 7.59 -4.76 -16.98
N VAL A 150 6.26 -4.78 -16.99
CA VAL A 150 5.43 -4.69 -18.19
C VAL A 150 4.25 -3.76 -17.92
N GLN A 151 3.94 -2.90 -18.88
CA GLN A 151 2.69 -2.16 -18.97
C GLN A 151 1.86 -2.74 -20.12
N ILE A 152 0.58 -2.99 -19.89
CA ILE A 152 -0.36 -3.48 -20.89
C ILE A 152 -1.58 -2.57 -20.89
N GLY A 153 -1.81 -1.89 -22.00
CA GLY A 153 -2.89 -0.91 -22.11
C GLY A 153 -2.95 -0.16 -23.43
N LEU A 154 -4.03 0.59 -23.65
CA LEU A 154 -4.19 1.37 -24.89
C LEU A 154 -3.08 2.42 -25.04
N ILE A 155 -2.70 3.04 -23.92
CA ILE A 155 -1.61 4.01 -23.83
C ILE A 155 -0.66 3.55 -22.71
N ASN A 156 0.61 3.31 -23.06
CA ASN A 156 1.66 3.03 -22.08
C ASN A 156 2.73 4.11 -22.17
N TYR A 157 2.90 4.87 -21.09
CA TYR A 157 3.86 5.96 -20.99
C TYR A 157 5.03 5.57 -20.09
N ASP A 158 6.24 5.77 -20.58
CA ASP A 158 7.48 5.68 -19.82
C ASP A 158 8.34 6.89 -20.16
N LYS A 159 8.53 7.79 -19.18
CA LYS A 159 9.32 9.02 -19.35
C LYS A 159 10.78 8.72 -19.70
N SER A 160 11.31 7.57 -19.27
CA SER A 160 12.66 7.11 -19.60
C SER A 160 12.80 6.51 -21.00
N GLY A 161 11.68 6.45 -21.75
CA GLY A 161 11.59 5.90 -23.08
C GLY A 161 11.07 4.46 -23.10
N THR A 162 10.56 4.04 -24.24
CA THR A 162 9.93 2.74 -24.44
C THR A 162 10.96 1.66 -24.74
N PHE A 163 10.52 0.40 -24.68
CA PHE A 163 11.33 -0.76 -25.07
C PHE A 163 11.83 -0.73 -26.52
N VAL A 164 11.16 0.03 -27.40
CA VAL A 164 11.55 0.20 -28.81
C VAL A 164 12.57 1.33 -28.96
N SER A 165 12.40 2.44 -28.25
CA SER A 165 13.26 3.61 -28.39
C SER A 165 13.24 4.50 -27.15
N LYS A 166 14.43 4.97 -26.76
CA LYS A 166 14.62 5.94 -25.67
C LYS A 166 14.01 7.31 -25.97
N ASN A 167 13.80 7.65 -27.24
CA ASN A 167 13.23 8.94 -27.66
C ASN A 167 11.71 8.90 -27.79
N LEU A 168 11.10 7.72 -27.62
CA LEU A 168 9.66 7.54 -27.70
C LEU A 168 9.14 7.22 -26.30
N SER A 169 8.39 8.13 -25.69
CA SER A 169 7.86 7.95 -24.33
C SER A 169 6.50 7.28 -24.27
N ILE A 170 5.83 7.06 -25.41
CA ILE A 170 4.50 6.42 -25.47
C ILE A 170 4.54 5.26 -26.45
N PHE A 171 4.03 4.09 -26.03
CA PHE A 171 3.81 2.96 -26.93
C PHE A 171 2.45 2.29 -26.66
N PRO A 172 1.66 1.98 -27.70
CA PRO A 172 0.35 1.37 -27.53
C PRO A 172 0.47 -0.13 -27.19
N ILE A 173 -0.58 -0.67 -26.57
CA ILE A 173 -0.80 -2.10 -26.26
C ILE A 173 0.16 -2.66 -25.20
N ILE A 174 1.47 -2.57 -25.39
CA ILE A 174 2.47 -3.15 -24.48
C ILE A 174 3.74 -2.31 -24.39
N ASN A 175 4.32 -2.17 -23.20
CA ASN A 175 5.68 -1.63 -23.01
C ASN A 175 6.39 -2.46 -21.92
N ALA A 176 7.66 -2.83 -22.07
CA ALA A 176 8.33 -3.73 -21.14
C ALA A 176 9.82 -3.40 -20.94
N ARG A 177 10.37 -3.74 -19.78
CA ARG A 177 11.81 -3.71 -19.52
C ARG A 177 12.20 -4.87 -18.60
N PHE A 178 13.34 -5.48 -18.86
CA PHE A 178 13.87 -6.63 -18.12
C PHE A 178 15.35 -6.40 -17.83
#